data_AF-A0A2G9LZL8-F1
#
_entry.id   AF-A0A2G9LZL8-F1
#
_cell.length_a   1.000
_cell.length_b   1.000
_cell.length_c   1.000
_cell.angle_alpha   90.00
_cell.angle_beta   90.00
_cell.angle_gamma   90.00
#
_symmetry.space_group_name_H-M   'P 1'
#
loop_
_entity.id
_entity.type
_entity.pdbx_description
1 polymer ?
#
loop_
_entity_poly.entity_id
_entity_poly.type
_entity_poly.pdbx_seq_one_letter_code
_entity_poly.pdbx_strand_id
1 'polypeptide(L)'
;MEEAAGARQRIRKLMKAGILVSPDCVEALCNCQDIDRRVSLLKAKALDLAVLTREVNELVDLKPESVNDVNWREFERSRVLSEKRQDARLYTRFLEFINGGSASLEPEHGTVADNAGSKIITAEDALVPPLENPAAARVKIVFSYDQPPSSRTVPDFVSLFNARYKAIEAILSNRHELSALTTISRIKAKREKDSVNFIGMVSDIQFTKNNNAIMTFEDPTG
;
A
#
# COMPACT_ATOMS: atom_id res chain seq x y z
N MET A 1 -14.84 29.57 -30.07
CA MET A 1 -13.99 30.44 -29.20
C MET A 1 -14.54 30.56 -27.77
N GLU A 2 -15.84 30.37 -27.54
CA GLU A 2 -16.48 30.49 -26.22
C GLU A 2 -16.16 29.33 -25.26
N GLU A 3 -16.02 28.12 -25.79
CA GLU A 3 -15.74 26.88 -25.03
C GLU A 3 -14.37 26.90 -24.32
N ALA A 4 -13.33 27.46 -24.97
CA ALA A 4 -11.98 27.58 -24.41
C ALA A 4 -11.90 28.59 -23.25
N ALA A 5 -12.80 29.58 -23.21
CA ALA A 5 -12.84 30.56 -22.13
C ALA A 5 -13.40 29.95 -20.83
N GLY A 6 -14.45 29.11 -20.94
CA GLY A 6 -15.02 28.37 -19.81
C GLY A 6 -14.05 27.35 -19.21
N ALA A 7 -13.31 26.63 -20.06
CA ALA A 7 -12.29 25.67 -19.61
C ALA A 7 -11.19 26.34 -18.76
N ARG A 8 -10.67 27.49 -19.22
CA ARG A 8 -9.65 28.27 -18.48
C ARG A 8 -10.14 28.74 -17.13
N GLN A 9 -11.41 29.16 -17.02
CA GLN A 9 -11.99 29.58 -15.75
C GLN A 9 -12.12 28.41 -14.76
N ARG A 10 -12.48 27.22 -15.25
CA ARG A 10 -12.60 25.99 -14.44
C ARG A 10 -11.23 25.49 -13.96
N ILE A 11 -10.22 25.48 -14.83
CA ILE A 11 -8.83 25.15 -14.45
C ILE A 11 -8.33 26.10 -13.37
N ARG A 12 -8.57 27.42 -13.52
CA ARG A 12 -8.17 28.40 -12.50
C ARG A 12 -8.82 28.14 -11.14
N LYS A 13 -10.07 27.67 -11.10
CA LYS A 13 -10.73 27.30 -9.84
C LYS A 13 -10.04 26.10 -9.18
N LEU A 14 -9.69 25.07 -9.96
CA LEU A 14 -8.94 23.90 -9.46
C LEU A 14 -7.54 24.27 -8.97
N MET A 15 -6.82 25.11 -9.71
CA MET A 15 -5.49 25.59 -9.30
C MET A 15 -5.54 26.42 -8.02
N LYS A 16 -6.53 27.31 -7.87
CA LYS A 16 -6.77 28.03 -6.61
C LYS A 16 -7.13 27.10 -5.45
N ALA A 17 -7.66 25.92 -5.76
CA ALA A 17 -7.92 24.87 -4.80
C ALA A 17 -6.69 24.00 -4.47
N GLY A 18 -5.54 24.24 -5.10
CA GLY A 18 -4.31 23.48 -4.91
C GLY A 18 -4.16 22.26 -5.83
N ILE A 19 -5.07 22.08 -6.80
CA ILE A 19 -5.12 20.90 -7.66
C ILE A 19 -4.62 21.29 -9.06
N LEU A 20 -3.55 20.66 -9.51
CA LEU A 20 -3.06 20.80 -10.88
C LEU A 20 -3.90 19.92 -11.82
N VAL A 21 -3.95 20.29 -13.09
CA VAL A 21 -4.74 19.59 -14.10
C VAL A 21 -3.80 19.13 -15.19
N SER A 22 -3.79 17.83 -15.50
CA SER A 22 -3.01 17.30 -16.60
C SER A 22 -3.65 17.65 -17.96
N PRO A 23 -2.86 17.77 -19.04
CA PRO A 23 -3.38 18.19 -20.35
C PRO A 23 -4.50 17.29 -20.89
N ASP A 24 -4.40 15.98 -20.65
CA ASP A 24 -5.37 14.95 -21.00
C ASP A 24 -6.69 15.04 -20.22
N CYS A 25 -6.69 15.72 -19.06
CA CYS A 25 -7.89 15.95 -18.26
C CYS A 25 -8.63 17.25 -18.64
N VAL A 26 -7.99 18.13 -19.42
CA VAL A 26 -8.56 19.45 -19.78
C VAL A 26 -9.85 19.28 -20.58
N GLU A 27 -9.87 18.37 -21.55
CA GLU A 27 -11.05 18.11 -22.40
C GLU A 27 -12.22 17.56 -21.58
N ALA A 28 -11.96 16.67 -20.62
CA ALA A 28 -12.97 16.15 -19.72
C ALA A 28 -13.57 17.23 -18.80
N LEU A 29 -12.78 18.24 -18.44
CA LEU A 29 -13.22 19.37 -17.60
C LEU A 29 -14.04 20.41 -18.37
N CYS A 30 -13.88 20.51 -19.70
CA CYS A 30 -14.73 21.35 -20.56
C CYS A 30 -16.21 20.94 -20.46
N ASN A 31 -16.48 19.65 -20.24
CA ASN A 31 -17.84 19.09 -20.18
C ASN A 31 -18.41 18.98 -18.74
N CYS A 32 -17.64 19.39 -17.72
CA CYS A 32 -18.08 19.33 -16.33
C CYS A 32 -19.22 20.33 -16.04
N GLN A 33 -20.43 19.85 -15.76
CA GLN A 33 -21.57 20.73 -15.49
C GLN A 33 -21.43 21.52 -14.17
N ASP A 34 -20.73 20.97 -13.17
CA ASP A 34 -20.57 21.59 -11.85
C ASP A 34 -19.16 21.42 -11.28
N ILE A 35 -18.31 22.41 -11.57
CA ILE A 35 -16.92 22.44 -11.11
C ILE A 35 -16.82 22.69 -9.59
N ASP A 36 -17.79 23.39 -9.00
CA ASP A 36 -17.72 23.79 -7.59
C ASP A 36 -18.06 22.60 -6.68
N ARG A 37 -19.05 21.78 -7.07
CA ARG A 37 -19.30 20.48 -6.45
C ARG A 37 -18.09 19.56 -6.61
N ARG A 38 -17.44 19.55 -7.77
CA ARG A 38 -16.24 18.72 -8.01
C ARG A 38 -15.06 19.14 -7.13
N VAL A 39 -14.75 20.43 -7.04
CA VAL A 39 -13.72 20.96 -6.12
C VAL A 39 -14.06 20.59 -4.67
N SER A 40 -15.33 20.68 -4.29
CA SER A 40 -15.79 20.29 -2.96
C SER A 40 -15.60 18.80 -2.69
N LEU A 41 -15.89 17.92 -3.66
CA LEU A 41 -15.64 16.49 -3.54
C LEU A 41 -14.15 16.16 -3.43
N LEU A 42 -13.31 16.80 -4.25
CA LEU A 42 -11.86 16.61 -4.22
C LEU A 42 -11.25 17.07 -2.89
N LYS A 43 -11.75 18.18 -2.32
CA LYS A 43 -11.29 18.69 -1.02
C LYS A 43 -11.88 17.95 0.18
N ALA A 44 -13.18 17.65 0.17
CA ALA A 44 -13.87 17.04 1.30
C ALA A 44 -13.43 15.60 1.56
N LYS A 45 -12.92 14.92 0.53
CA LYS A 45 -12.41 13.55 0.63
C LYS A 45 -10.93 13.46 1.00
N ALA A 46 -10.30 14.58 1.36
CA ALA A 46 -8.87 14.65 1.70
C ALA A 46 -7.99 13.92 0.66
N LEU A 47 -8.36 14.06 -0.62
CA LEU A 47 -7.57 13.55 -1.71
C LEU A 47 -6.29 14.35 -1.73
N ASP A 48 -5.21 13.76 -1.22
CA ASP A 48 -3.87 14.33 -1.28
C ASP A 48 -3.31 14.15 -2.69
N LEU A 49 -4.06 14.70 -3.64
CA LEU A 49 -3.86 14.62 -5.07
C LEU A 49 -3.28 15.96 -5.51
N ALA A 50 -2.02 15.95 -5.92
CA ALA A 50 -1.37 17.11 -6.50
C ALA A 50 -1.86 17.36 -7.94
N VAL A 51 -2.17 16.29 -8.70
CA VAL A 51 -2.54 16.38 -10.13
C VAL A 51 -3.80 15.58 -10.46
N LEU A 52 -4.83 16.26 -10.94
CA LEU A 52 -6.02 15.66 -11.52
C LEU A 52 -5.75 15.19 -12.95
N THR A 53 -5.86 13.88 -13.18
CA THR A 53 -5.78 13.27 -14.50
C THR A 53 -7.11 12.72 -14.98
N ARG A 54 -7.12 12.30 -16.25
CA ARG A 54 -8.28 11.65 -16.84
C ARG A 54 -8.75 10.45 -16.01
N GLU A 55 -7.84 9.57 -15.58
CA GLU A 55 -8.19 8.36 -14.82
C GLU A 55 -8.77 8.70 -13.44
N VAL A 56 -8.19 9.68 -12.76
CA VAL A 56 -8.70 10.14 -11.46
C VAL A 56 -10.06 10.82 -11.63
N ASN A 57 -10.21 11.60 -12.70
CA ASN A 57 -11.48 12.24 -13.03
C ASN A 57 -12.58 11.20 -13.34
N GLU A 58 -12.27 10.17 -14.12
CA GLU A 58 -13.20 9.08 -14.42
C GLU A 58 -13.56 8.29 -13.15
N LEU A 59 -12.60 8.03 -12.25
CA LEU A 59 -12.86 7.33 -10.99
C LEU A 59 -13.80 8.11 -10.08
N VAL A 60 -13.59 9.42 -9.94
CA VAL A 60 -14.45 10.30 -9.13
C VAL A 60 -15.87 10.32 -9.67
N ASP A 61 -16.04 10.26 -10.99
CA ASP A 61 -17.35 10.28 -11.64
C ASP A 61 -18.06 8.90 -11.57
N LEU A 62 -17.33 7.78 -11.69
CA LEU A 62 -17.91 6.43 -11.79
C LEU A 62 -18.13 5.75 -10.43
N LYS A 63 -17.22 5.93 -9.47
CA LYS A 63 -17.27 5.25 -8.16
C LYS A 63 -16.84 6.19 -7.04
N PRO A 64 -17.67 7.19 -6.71
CA PRO A 64 -17.33 8.18 -5.68
C PRO A 64 -17.06 7.56 -4.31
N GLU A 65 -17.59 6.37 -3.99
CA GLU A 65 -17.35 5.71 -2.70
C GLU A 65 -15.95 5.08 -2.60
N SER A 66 -15.45 4.45 -3.66
CA SER A 66 -14.12 3.82 -3.70
C SER A 66 -12.97 4.84 -3.64
N VAL A 67 -13.26 6.12 -3.88
CA VAL A 67 -12.29 7.22 -3.82
C VAL A 67 -11.67 7.37 -2.43
N ASN A 68 -12.38 6.98 -1.36
CA ASN A 68 -11.90 7.10 0.02
C ASN A 68 -10.91 6.00 0.42
N ASP A 69 -10.91 4.85 -0.27
CA ASP A 69 -10.09 3.68 0.09
C ASP A 69 -8.77 3.63 -0.69
N VAL A 70 -8.51 4.61 -1.55
CA VAL A 70 -7.30 4.69 -2.37
C VAL A 70 -6.23 5.50 -1.65
N ASN A 71 -5.01 4.97 -1.59
CA ASN A 71 -3.83 5.73 -1.16
C ASN A 71 -3.30 6.56 -2.33
N TRP A 72 -3.76 7.81 -2.43
CA TRP A 72 -3.48 8.71 -3.56
C TRP A 72 -2.01 9.09 -3.71
N ARG A 73 -1.27 9.21 -2.60
CA ARG A 73 0.19 9.45 -2.64
C ARG A 73 0.93 8.29 -3.31
N GLU A 74 0.55 7.05 -2.99
CA GLU A 74 1.16 5.87 -3.60
C GLU A 74 0.73 5.70 -5.06
N PHE A 75 -0.51 6.05 -5.38
CA PHE A 75 -0.99 6.10 -6.76
C PHE A 75 -0.15 7.07 -7.62
N GLU A 76 0.01 8.33 -7.17
CA GLU A 76 0.83 9.32 -7.87
C GLU A 76 2.29 8.88 -7.99
N ARG A 77 2.86 8.31 -6.91
CA ARG A 77 4.22 7.78 -6.92
C ARG A 77 4.39 6.66 -7.94
N SER A 78 3.49 5.69 -7.97
CA SER A 78 3.54 4.56 -8.90
C SER A 78 3.47 5.02 -10.36
N ARG A 79 2.68 6.06 -10.63
CA ARG A 79 2.62 6.67 -11.96
C ARG A 79 3.92 7.33 -12.35
N VAL A 80 4.51 8.14 -11.48
CA VAL A 80 5.80 8.80 -11.74
C VAL A 80 6.89 7.77 -12.06
N LEU A 81 6.89 6.62 -11.38
CA LEU A 81 7.80 5.51 -11.67
C LEU A 81 7.52 4.87 -13.04
N SER A 82 6.25 4.72 -13.41
CA SER A 82 5.84 4.24 -14.74
C SER A 82 6.28 5.20 -15.86
N GLU A 83 6.06 6.50 -15.69
CA GLU A 83 6.48 7.54 -16.65
C GLU A 83 8.01 7.59 -16.81
N LYS A 84 8.75 7.34 -15.72
CA LYS A 84 10.21 7.20 -15.74
C LYS A 84 10.71 5.86 -16.31
N ARG A 85 9.80 4.99 -16.78
CA ARG A 85 10.08 3.62 -17.27
C ARG A 85 10.81 2.73 -16.26
N GLN A 86 10.68 3.02 -14.97
CA GLN A 86 11.33 2.25 -13.92
C GLN A 86 10.48 1.06 -13.47
N ASP A 87 9.17 1.27 -13.29
CA ASP A 87 8.24 0.20 -12.96
C ASP A 87 6.80 0.57 -13.34
N ALA A 88 6.33 0.02 -14.46
CA ALA A 88 4.94 0.22 -14.93
C ALA A 88 3.94 -0.73 -14.25
N ARG A 89 4.41 -1.83 -13.64
CA ARG A 89 3.54 -2.92 -13.16
C ARG A 89 2.68 -2.49 -11.98
N LEU A 90 3.25 -1.70 -11.07
CA LEU A 90 2.54 -1.17 -9.92
C LEU A 90 1.39 -0.25 -10.33
N TYR A 91 1.65 0.66 -11.27
CA TYR A 91 0.61 1.57 -11.79
C TYR A 91 -0.51 0.80 -12.52
N THR A 92 -0.16 -0.18 -13.35
CA THR A 92 -1.16 -1.03 -14.02
C THR A 92 -2.05 -1.78 -13.04
N ARG A 93 -1.49 -2.38 -11.98
CA ARG A 93 -2.28 -3.05 -10.94
C ARG A 93 -3.21 -2.11 -10.19
N PHE A 94 -2.76 -0.88 -9.91
CA PHE A 94 -3.61 0.13 -9.32
C PHE A 94 -4.82 0.45 -10.21
N LEU A 95 -4.62 0.59 -11.53
CA LEU A 95 -5.70 0.82 -12.47
C LEU A 95 -6.67 -0.36 -12.57
N GLU A 96 -6.17 -1.59 -12.54
CA GLU A 96 -6.99 -2.81 -12.53
C GLU A 96 -7.90 -2.88 -11.30
N PHE A 97 -7.33 -2.60 -10.12
CA PHE A 97 -8.07 -2.55 -8.86
C PHE A 97 -9.17 -1.49 -8.89
N ILE A 98 -8.83 -0.28 -9.36
CA ILE A 98 -9.74 0.85 -9.46
C ILE A 98 -10.91 0.56 -10.42
N ASN A 99 -10.63 -0.04 -11.58
CA ASN A 99 -11.63 -0.36 -12.58
C ASN A 99 -12.53 -1.55 -12.20
N GLY A 100 -12.27 -2.20 -11.07
CA GLY A 100 -13.06 -3.34 -10.59
C GLY A 100 -12.72 -4.65 -11.31
N GLY A 101 -11.51 -4.75 -11.87
CA GLY A 101 -10.97 -6.02 -12.31
C GLY A 101 -10.78 -6.91 -11.09
N SER A 102 -11.64 -7.92 -10.94
CA SER A 102 -11.31 -9.12 -10.18
C SER A 102 -10.17 -9.84 -10.90
N ALA A 103 -8.95 -9.32 -10.74
CA ALA A 103 -7.74 -9.96 -11.20
C ALA A 103 -7.42 -11.09 -10.21
N SER A 104 -7.68 -12.32 -10.67
CA SER A 104 -7.21 -13.56 -10.07
C SER A 104 -5.72 -13.45 -9.71
N LEU A 105 -5.42 -13.82 -8.47
CA LEU A 105 -4.08 -13.91 -7.90
C LEU A 105 -3.25 -14.94 -8.65
N GLU A 106 -2.45 -14.52 -9.63
CA GLU A 106 -1.31 -15.32 -10.12
C GLU A 106 -0.03 -14.46 -10.05
N PRO A 107 1.02 -14.91 -9.34
CA PRO A 107 2.30 -14.22 -9.30
C PRO A 107 3.16 -14.65 -10.48
N GLU A 108 3.07 -13.92 -11.59
CA GLU A 108 4.03 -14.01 -12.69
C GLU A 108 5.42 -13.57 -12.20
N HIS A 109 6.36 -14.52 -12.23
CA HIS A 109 7.78 -14.32 -11.98
C HIS A 109 8.38 -13.38 -13.03
N GLY A 110 9.10 -12.35 -12.57
CA GLY A 110 9.92 -11.51 -13.45
C GLY A 110 11.26 -11.22 -12.79
N THR A 111 12.28 -11.91 -13.28
CA THR A 111 13.68 -11.86 -12.88
C THR A 111 14.34 -10.48 -13.06
N VAL A 112 15.18 -10.17 -12.08
CA VAL A 112 16.27 -9.19 -11.92
C VAL A 112 16.76 -8.44 -13.17
N ALA A 113 16.91 -7.11 -13.02
CA ALA A 113 18.06 -6.40 -13.57
C ALA A 113 18.57 -5.38 -12.54
N ASP A 114 19.74 -5.66 -11.98
CA ASP A 114 20.60 -4.71 -11.30
C ASP A 114 20.82 -3.48 -12.20
N ASN A 115 20.64 -2.29 -11.65
CA ASN A 115 21.47 -1.15 -12.01
C ASN A 115 21.53 -0.15 -10.85
N ALA A 116 22.66 -0.26 -10.14
CA ALA A 116 23.54 0.81 -9.71
C ALA A 116 22.95 2.23 -9.54
N GLY A 117 23.04 2.71 -8.30
CA GLY A 117 23.48 4.07 -8.01
C GLY A 117 22.50 5.18 -8.36
N SER A 118 21.67 5.56 -7.40
CA SER A 118 21.19 6.94 -7.35
C SER A 118 21.20 7.47 -5.92
N LYS A 119 21.95 8.56 -5.76
CA LYS A 119 22.05 9.39 -4.55
C LYS A 119 20.64 9.75 -4.06
N ILE A 120 20.34 9.43 -2.81
CA ILE A 120 19.18 9.97 -2.13
C ILE A 120 19.51 11.43 -1.81
N ILE A 121 18.85 12.34 -2.50
CA ILE A 121 18.79 13.76 -2.18
C ILE A 121 17.88 13.88 -0.95
N THR A 122 18.46 14.35 0.16
CA THR A 122 17.73 14.90 1.29
C THR A 122 17.01 16.17 0.83
N ALA A 123 15.69 16.21 1.00
CA ALA A 123 14.91 17.43 0.97
C ALA A 123 14.26 17.59 2.34
N GLU A 124 14.74 18.61 3.03
CA GLU A 124 14.29 19.11 4.30
C GLU A 124 12.80 19.53 4.26
N ASP A 125 12.16 19.40 5.41
CA ASP A 125 11.06 20.28 5.86
C ASP A 125 9.80 20.37 4.97
N ALA A 126 8.98 19.30 4.99
CA ALA A 126 7.57 19.43 4.64
C ALA A 126 6.80 19.96 5.86
N LEU A 127 6.56 21.28 5.85
CA LEU A 127 5.63 22.01 6.71
C LEU A 127 4.32 21.25 6.89
N VAL A 128 4.17 20.57 8.03
CA VAL A 128 2.86 20.18 8.55
C VAL A 128 2.19 21.48 9.01
N PRO A 129 1.07 21.93 8.40
CA PRO A 129 0.33 23.06 8.95
C PRO A 129 -0.08 22.70 10.39
N PRO A 130 0.11 23.59 11.38
CA PRO A 130 -0.31 23.31 12.75
C PRO A 130 -1.80 23.00 12.73
N LEU A 131 -2.17 21.79 13.15
CA LEU A 131 -3.57 21.43 13.34
C LEU A 131 -4.15 22.39 14.38
N GLU A 132 -5.03 23.29 13.93
CA GLU A 132 -5.78 24.18 14.80
C GLU A 132 -6.61 23.33 15.76
N ASN A 133 -6.22 23.41 17.04
CA ASN A 133 -6.99 23.05 18.21
C ASN A 133 -7.26 21.54 18.46
N PRO A 134 -6.32 20.81 19.10
CA PRO A 134 -6.55 19.44 19.56
C PRO A 134 -7.62 19.31 20.68
N ALA A 135 -8.17 20.42 21.19
CA ALA A 135 -9.14 20.39 22.29
C ALA A 135 -10.59 20.06 21.87
N ALA A 136 -10.90 20.03 20.57
CA ALA A 136 -12.27 19.78 20.08
C ALA A 136 -12.58 18.29 19.83
N ALA A 137 -11.58 17.44 19.68
CA ALA A 137 -11.77 16.01 19.48
C ALA A 137 -11.74 15.28 20.83
N ARG A 138 -12.88 14.73 21.27
CA ARG A 138 -12.95 13.78 22.41
C ARG A 138 -12.36 12.41 22.03
N VAL A 139 -11.23 12.38 21.34
CA VAL A 139 -10.59 11.15 20.87
C VAL A 139 -9.29 10.99 21.63
N LYS A 140 -9.15 9.89 22.34
CA LYS A 140 -7.89 9.49 22.99
C LYS A 140 -7.15 8.57 22.02
N ILE A 141 -6.04 9.04 21.47
CA ILE A 141 -5.11 8.17 20.74
C ILE A 141 -4.51 7.20 21.77
N VAL A 142 -4.85 5.91 21.65
CA VAL A 142 -4.31 4.85 22.52
C VAL A 142 -2.98 4.33 21.97
N PHE A 143 -2.80 4.40 20.64
CA PHE A 143 -1.60 3.94 19.95
C PHE A 143 -1.47 4.66 18.60
N SER A 144 -0.24 5.04 18.21
CA SER A 144 0.09 5.53 16.86
C SER A 144 1.27 4.75 16.31
N TYR A 145 1.24 4.45 15.01
CA TYR A 145 2.33 3.82 14.27
C TYR A 145 3.37 4.85 13.77
N ASP A 146 3.17 6.14 14.04
CA ASP A 146 4.08 7.22 13.66
C ASP A 146 5.39 7.13 14.47
N GLN A 147 6.26 6.21 14.06
CA GLN A 147 7.64 6.18 14.54
C GLN A 147 8.49 7.07 13.66
N PRO A 148 9.37 7.90 14.24
CA PRO A 148 10.30 8.69 13.45
C PRO A 148 11.15 7.75 12.58
N PRO A 149 11.46 8.14 11.32
CA PRO A 149 12.30 7.35 10.44
C PRO A 149 13.63 7.03 11.14
N SER A 150 13.92 5.74 11.31
CA SER A 150 15.17 5.26 11.89
C SER A 150 15.86 4.34 10.90
N SER A 151 17.20 4.40 10.89
CA SER A 151 18.01 3.46 10.10
C SER A 151 17.77 2.05 10.61
N ARG A 152 17.30 1.16 9.72
CA ARG A 152 17.09 -0.26 10.04
C ARG A 152 18.37 -1.04 9.77
N THR A 153 18.75 -1.86 10.73
CA THR A 153 19.91 -2.75 10.69
C THR A 153 19.44 -4.21 10.62
N VAL A 154 20.31 -5.14 10.23
CA VAL A 154 19.98 -6.59 10.22
C VAL A 154 19.42 -7.08 11.57
N PRO A 155 19.98 -6.70 12.74
CA PRO A 155 19.39 -7.02 14.05
C PRO A 155 17.93 -6.59 14.22
N ASP A 156 17.51 -5.47 13.62
CA ASP A 156 16.12 -5.00 13.72
C ASP A 156 15.17 -5.96 13.03
N PHE A 157 15.55 -6.52 11.88
CA PHE A 157 14.76 -7.54 11.19
C PHE A 157 14.67 -8.81 12.02
N VAL A 158 15.81 -9.29 12.54
CA VAL A 158 15.84 -10.48 13.41
C VAL A 158 14.92 -10.27 14.63
N SER A 159 14.98 -9.08 15.25
CA SER A 159 14.12 -8.74 16.38
C SER A 159 12.63 -8.73 16.00
N LEU A 160 12.29 -8.20 14.83
CA LEU A 160 10.93 -8.14 14.31
C LEU A 160 10.36 -9.53 14.05
N PHE A 161 11.12 -10.42 13.41
CA PHE A 161 10.70 -11.79 13.13
C PHE A 161 10.55 -12.60 14.43
N ASN A 162 11.48 -12.43 15.38
CA ASN A 162 11.36 -13.06 16.71
C ASN A 162 10.14 -12.54 17.49
N ALA A 163 9.86 -11.24 17.44
CA ALA A 163 8.69 -10.66 18.08
C ALA A 163 7.39 -11.18 17.45
N ARG A 164 7.35 -11.28 16.11
CA ARG A 164 6.22 -11.84 15.36
C ARG A 164 5.98 -13.30 15.72
N TYR A 165 7.04 -14.11 15.75
CA TYR A 165 6.97 -15.52 16.18
C TYR A 165 6.34 -15.64 17.57
N LYS A 166 6.87 -14.91 18.55
CA LYS A 166 6.36 -14.94 19.94
C LYS A 166 4.90 -14.51 20.06
N ALA A 167 4.49 -13.49 19.30
CA ALA A 167 3.11 -13.04 19.30
C ALA A 167 2.16 -14.12 18.77
N ILE A 168 2.53 -14.78 17.67
CA ILE A 168 1.74 -15.87 17.10
C ILE A 168 1.76 -17.10 18.01
N GLU A 169 2.93 -17.45 18.57
CA GLU A 169 3.07 -18.53 19.53
C GLU A 169 2.15 -18.34 20.74
N ALA A 170 2.08 -17.13 21.31
CA ALA A 170 1.19 -16.81 22.42
C ALA A 170 -0.29 -16.99 22.06
N ILE A 171 -0.69 -16.68 20.81
CA ILE A 171 -2.07 -16.86 20.34
C ILE A 171 -2.39 -18.35 20.13
N LEU A 172 -1.45 -19.11 19.55
CA LEU A 172 -1.68 -20.50 19.15
C LEU A 172 -1.51 -21.49 20.32
N SER A 173 -0.57 -21.25 21.23
CA SER A 173 -0.28 -22.13 22.38
C SER A 173 -1.46 -22.30 23.34
N ASN A 174 -2.40 -21.36 23.37
CA ASN A 174 -3.62 -21.45 24.18
C ASN A 174 -4.67 -22.43 23.62
N ARG A 175 -4.44 -23.03 22.44
CA ARG A 175 -5.39 -23.95 21.81
C ARG A 175 -5.18 -25.38 22.32
N HIS A 176 -6.23 -26.01 22.84
CA HIS A 176 -6.18 -27.39 23.33
C HIS A 176 -5.79 -28.42 22.26
N GLU A 177 -6.06 -28.14 20.99
CA GLU A 177 -5.66 -28.99 19.86
C GLU A 177 -4.14 -29.06 19.67
N LEU A 178 -3.42 -28.00 20.06
CA LEU A 178 -1.96 -27.92 20.00
C LEU A 178 -1.33 -28.40 21.32
N SER A 179 -1.84 -29.52 21.84
CA SER A 179 -1.23 -30.18 22.99
C SER A 179 0.15 -30.75 22.61
N ALA A 180 1.11 -30.70 23.55
CA ALA A 180 2.49 -31.18 23.36
C ALA A 180 3.29 -30.49 22.22
N LEU A 181 3.32 -29.15 22.22
CA LEU A 181 4.22 -28.38 21.36
C LEU A 181 5.69 -28.79 21.54
N THR A 182 6.38 -28.97 20.42
CA THR A 182 7.82 -29.21 20.34
C THR A 182 8.49 -28.21 19.39
N THR A 183 9.80 -28.04 19.52
CA THR A 183 10.62 -27.19 18.65
C THR A 183 11.17 -27.97 17.46
N ILE A 184 11.55 -27.29 16.38
CA ILE A 184 12.11 -27.92 15.17
C ILE A 184 13.41 -28.66 15.49
N SER A 185 14.29 -28.07 16.31
CA SER A 185 15.50 -28.72 16.82
C SER A 185 15.25 -30.07 17.49
N ARG A 186 14.19 -30.20 18.29
CA ARG A 186 13.81 -31.48 18.93
C ARG A 186 13.23 -32.47 17.93
N ILE A 187 12.47 -31.99 16.95
CA ILE A 187 11.95 -32.83 15.86
C ILE A 187 13.12 -33.41 15.06
N LYS A 188 14.10 -32.59 14.68
CA LYS A 188 15.31 -33.02 13.95
C LYS A 188 16.11 -34.09 14.73
N ALA A 189 16.06 -34.07 16.05
CA ALA A 189 16.73 -35.04 16.91
C ALA A 189 15.97 -36.38 17.07
N LYS A 190 14.64 -36.38 16.82
CA LYS A 190 13.84 -37.61 16.90
C LYS A 190 14.15 -38.54 15.73
N ARG A 191 14.27 -39.84 16.03
CA ARG A 191 14.46 -40.91 15.03
C ARG A 191 13.17 -41.65 14.69
N GLU A 192 12.19 -41.56 15.58
CA GLU A 192 10.90 -42.25 15.46
C GLU A 192 9.90 -41.40 14.68
N LYS A 193 9.06 -42.06 13.90
CA LYS A 193 8.01 -41.41 13.10
C LYS A 193 6.76 -41.21 13.96
N ASP A 194 6.79 -40.15 14.76
CA ASP A 194 5.65 -39.74 15.58
C ASP A 194 4.89 -38.57 14.95
N SER A 195 3.60 -38.46 15.31
CA SER A 195 2.88 -37.21 15.14
C SER A 195 3.42 -36.18 16.14
N VAL A 196 3.74 -34.99 15.64
CA VAL A 196 4.28 -33.88 16.44
C VAL A 196 3.56 -32.59 16.11
N ASN A 197 3.34 -31.77 17.14
CA ASN A 197 2.81 -30.42 17.00
C ASN A 197 3.95 -29.42 17.18
N PHE A 198 4.11 -28.48 16.26
CA PHE A 198 5.08 -27.39 16.39
C PHE A 198 4.52 -26.11 15.80
N ILE A 199 5.10 -24.98 16.20
CA ILE A 199 4.79 -23.67 15.65
C ILE A 199 6.06 -23.14 14.98
N GLY A 200 5.95 -22.78 13.71
CA GLY A 200 7.03 -22.23 12.90
C GLY A 200 6.50 -21.16 11.95
N MET A 201 7.39 -20.29 11.48
CA MET A 201 7.13 -19.38 10.38
C MET A 201 7.36 -20.11 9.06
N VAL A 202 6.49 -19.89 8.08
CA VAL A 202 6.66 -20.45 6.74
C VAL A 202 7.64 -19.58 5.97
N SER A 203 8.74 -20.19 5.50
CA SER A 203 9.73 -19.50 4.67
C SER A 203 9.48 -19.70 3.18
N ASP A 204 8.95 -20.87 2.79
CA ASP A 204 8.67 -21.21 1.40
C ASP A 204 7.52 -22.23 1.28
N ILE A 205 6.76 -22.14 0.20
CA ILE A 205 5.67 -23.07 -0.15
C ILE A 205 5.78 -23.40 -1.63
N GLN A 206 5.96 -24.69 -1.93
CA GLN A 206 6.02 -25.20 -3.30
C GLN A 206 4.92 -26.23 -3.53
N PHE A 207 4.22 -26.14 -4.65
CA PHE A 207 3.20 -27.12 -5.03
C PHE A 207 3.75 -28.11 -6.05
N THR A 208 3.47 -29.39 -5.83
CA THR A 208 3.79 -30.46 -6.78
C THR A 208 2.71 -30.58 -7.87
N LYS A 209 3.01 -31.32 -8.94
CA LYS A 209 2.04 -31.59 -10.03
C LYS A 209 0.73 -32.25 -9.57
N ASN A 210 0.75 -32.93 -8.42
CA ASN A 210 -0.41 -33.61 -7.85
C ASN A 210 -1.13 -32.75 -6.80
N ASN A 211 -0.86 -31.44 -6.76
CA ASN A 211 -1.43 -30.49 -5.80
C ASN A 211 -1.08 -30.74 -4.32
N ASN A 212 0.01 -31.47 -4.05
CA ASN A 212 0.59 -31.56 -2.70
C ASN A 212 1.54 -30.39 -2.45
N ALA A 213 1.56 -29.84 -1.24
CA ALA A 213 2.45 -28.76 -0.85
C ALA A 213 3.71 -29.28 -0.11
N ILE A 214 4.88 -28.81 -0.52
CA ILE A 214 6.15 -28.93 0.19
C ILE A 214 6.39 -27.56 0.83
N MET A 215 6.43 -27.53 2.16
CA MET A 215 6.56 -26.30 2.92
C MET A 215 7.88 -26.32 3.70
N THR A 216 8.57 -25.19 3.71
CA THR A 216 9.76 -24.97 4.54
C THR A 216 9.36 -24.11 5.73
N PHE A 217 9.68 -24.59 6.93
CA PHE A 217 9.35 -23.92 8.19
C PHE A 217 10.61 -23.58 8.97
N GLU A 218 10.58 -22.46 9.69
CA GLU A 218 11.65 -21.98 10.55
C GLU A 218 11.09 -21.56 11.93
N ASP A 219 11.83 -21.87 12.99
CA ASP A 219 11.58 -21.39 14.35
C ASP A 219 12.90 -20.83 14.92
N PRO A 220 12.90 -20.17 16.10
CA PRO A 220 14.14 -19.67 16.70
C PRO A 220 15.22 -20.74 16.99
N THR A 221 14.87 -22.03 16.88
CA THR A 221 15.77 -23.18 17.07
C THR A 221 16.27 -23.79 15.75
N GLY A 222 15.76 -23.32 14.62
CA GLY A 222 16.23 -23.60 13.25
C GLY A 222 15.55 -24.73 12.53
#